data_AF-A0A7K9YDL7-F1
#
_entry.id   AF-A0A7K9YDL7-F1
#
_cell.length_a   1.000
_cell.length_b   1.000
_cell.length_c   1.000
_cell.angle_alpha   90.00
_cell.angle_beta   90.00
_cell.angle_gamma   90.00
#
_symmetry.space_group_name_H-M   'P 1'
#
loop_
_entity.id
_entity.type
_entity.pdbx_description
1 polymer ?
#
loop_
_entity_poly.entity_id
_entity_poly.type
_entity_poly.pdbx_seq_one_letter_code
_entity_poly.pdbx_strand_id
1 'polypeptide(L)'
;GHRCFKAIMFTSGLLLGSGVIFLLCYKERVLETSLSLEVSAGIALAIGALCGLVTTLLRSVGLFVTGLLLGLLLATAVLAAAAPLVPLLSPWVPVGVLLGPALLCALLALRWPKALTTLATAVLGAAVVVVCVDYFVEVFALVLHISERLRMEAVEELCWHSWVVLGVWPVLSLLGVLLQ
;
A
#
# COMPACT_ATOMS: atom_id res chain seq x y z
N GLY A 1 -4.30 23.81 7.92
CA GLY A 1 -4.98 22.57 7.50
C GLY A 1 -5.52 22.50 6.06
N HIS A 2 -5.23 23.43 5.12
CA HIS A 2 -5.72 23.32 3.72
C HIS A 2 -4.63 23.14 2.65
N ARG A 3 -3.37 23.53 2.94
CA ARG A 3 -2.26 23.42 1.97
C ARG A 3 -1.75 21.99 1.79
N CYS A 4 -1.68 21.22 2.88
CA CYS A 4 -1.22 19.82 2.84
C CYS A 4 -2.20 18.90 2.11
N PHE A 5 -3.48 19.27 1.98
CA PHE A 5 -4.50 18.42 1.35
C PHE A 5 -4.17 18.09 -0.12
N LYS A 6 -3.68 19.07 -0.89
CA LYS A 6 -3.22 18.82 -2.27
C LYS A 6 -1.96 17.97 -2.31
N ALA A 7 -1.02 18.20 -1.39
CA ALA A 7 0.21 17.41 -1.33
C ALA A 7 -0.09 15.93 -1.02
N ILE A 8 -1.01 15.66 -0.09
CA ILE A 8 -1.42 14.30 0.27
C ILE A 8 -2.03 13.58 -0.94
N MET A 9 -2.94 14.24 -1.68
CA MET A 9 -3.54 13.67 -2.89
C MET A 9 -2.48 13.38 -3.96
N PHE A 10 -1.52 14.29 -4.16
CA PHE A 10 -0.40 14.07 -5.08
C PHE A 10 0.41 12.85 -4.69
N THR A 11 0.82 12.76 -3.41
CA THR A 11 1.65 11.66 -2.92
C THR A 11 0.93 10.33 -3.00
N SER A 12 -0.37 10.26 -2.68
CA SER A 12 -1.13 9.02 -2.80
C SER A 12 -1.28 8.57 -4.25
N GLY A 13 -1.55 9.49 -5.18
CA GLY A 13 -1.65 9.18 -6.61
C GLY A 13 -0.32 8.76 -7.21
N LEU A 14 0.77 9.40 -6.78
CA LEU A 14 2.12 9.05 -7.18
C LEU A 14 2.50 7.65 -6.68
N LEU A 15 2.24 7.34 -5.41
CA LEU A 15 2.56 6.03 -4.81
C LEU A 15 1.75 4.90 -5.45
N LEU A 16 0.43 5.07 -5.63
CA LEU A 16 -0.41 4.07 -6.28
C LEU A 16 -0.03 3.89 -7.76
N GLY A 17 0.13 4.99 -8.49
CA GLY A 17 0.45 4.96 -9.91
C GLY A 17 1.83 4.35 -10.19
N SER A 18 2.87 4.82 -9.49
CA SER A 18 4.22 4.25 -9.64
C SER A 18 4.28 2.79 -9.19
N GLY A 19 3.63 2.44 -8.08
CA GLY A 19 3.58 1.07 -7.56
C GLY A 19 2.93 0.10 -8.55
N VAL A 20 1.76 0.42 -9.09
CA VAL A 20 1.05 -0.44 -10.05
C VAL A 20 1.85 -0.63 -11.34
N ILE A 21 2.41 0.45 -11.89
CA ILE A 21 3.22 0.37 -13.12
C ILE A 21 4.51 -0.41 -12.87
N PHE A 22 5.18 -0.19 -11.74
CA PHE A 22 6.37 -0.94 -11.39
C PHE A 22 6.07 -2.44 -11.27
N LEU A 23 4.93 -2.81 -10.68
CA LEU A 23 4.50 -4.20 -10.53
C LEU A 23 4.14 -4.84 -11.88
N LEU A 24 3.51 -4.09 -12.79
CA LEU A 24 3.26 -4.51 -14.17
C LEU A 24 4.58 -4.74 -14.91
N CYS A 25 5.50 -3.77 -14.88
CA CYS A 25 6.81 -3.92 -15.50
C CYS A 25 7.64 -5.05 -14.87
N TYR A 26 7.48 -5.33 -13.57
CA TYR A 26 8.14 -6.46 -12.91
C TYR A 26 7.57 -7.81 -13.39
N LYS A 27 6.24 -7.92 -13.49
CA LYS A 27 5.57 -9.10 -14.06
C LYS A 27 5.93 -9.32 -15.52
N GLU A 28 6.01 -8.24 -16.29
CA GLU A 28 6.38 -8.27 -17.70
C GLU A 28 7.88 -8.56 -17.90
N ARG A 29 8.75 -8.10 -16.99
CA ARG A 29 10.17 -8.49 -16.95
C ARG A 29 10.41 -9.98 -16.71
N VAL A 30 9.51 -10.66 -16.01
CA VAL A 30 9.55 -12.13 -15.88
C VAL A 30 9.23 -12.80 -17.22
N LEU A 31 8.52 -12.13 -18.12
CA LEU A 31 8.00 -12.70 -19.35
C LEU A 31 8.86 -12.37 -20.59
N GLU A 32 9.41 -11.15 -20.72
CA GLU A 32 10.25 -10.78 -21.87
C GLU A 32 11.42 -9.84 -21.48
N THR A 33 12.66 -10.32 -21.71
CA THR A 33 13.91 -9.58 -21.98
C THR A 33 14.26 -8.30 -21.18
N SER A 34 15.30 -8.44 -20.34
CA SER A 34 16.26 -7.47 -19.79
C SER A 34 16.15 -5.96 -20.12
N LEU A 35 15.04 -5.30 -19.81
CA LEU A 35 15.04 -3.85 -19.63
C LEU A 35 15.85 -3.48 -18.38
N SER A 36 16.77 -2.52 -18.48
CA SER A 36 17.58 -2.06 -17.33
C SER A 36 16.69 -1.51 -16.22
N LEU A 37 17.02 -1.83 -14.96
CA LEU A 37 16.21 -1.49 -13.78
C LEU A 37 15.92 0.00 -13.67
N GLU A 38 16.86 0.81 -14.12
CA GLU A 38 16.81 2.28 -14.13
C GLU A 38 15.73 2.81 -15.10
N VAL A 39 15.57 2.19 -16.27
CA VAL A 39 14.59 2.63 -17.28
C VAL A 39 13.16 2.33 -16.81
N SER A 40 12.95 1.15 -16.25
CA SER A 40 11.65 0.77 -15.68
C SER A 40 11.26 1.67 -14.49
N ALA A 41 12.23 2.01 -13.62
CA ALA A 41 12.01 2.95 -12.53
C ALA A 41 11.66 4.36 -13.07
N GLY A 42 12.34 4.82 -14.12
CA GLY A 42 12.03 6.10 -14.77
C GLY A 42 10.61 6.17 -15.35
N ILE A 43 10.18 5.12 -16.06
CA ILE A 43 8.83 5.04 -16.64
C ILE A 43 7.76 4.99 -15.53
N ALA A 44 7.98 4.17 -14.50
CA ALA A 44 7.07 4.08 -13.36
C ALA A 44 6.95 5.42 -12.61
N LEU A 45 8.06 6.14 -12.41
CA LEU A 45 8.05 7.47 -11.81
C LEU A 45 7.33 8.49 -12.69
N ALA A 46 7.54 8.48 -14.01
CA ALA A 46 6.89 9.42 -14.92
C ALA A 46 5.36 9.23 -14.93
N ILE A 47 4.90 7.97 -15.06
CA ILE A 47 3.46 7.66 -15.05
C ILE A 47 2.87 7.92 -13.65
N GLY A 48 3.60 7.59 -12.58
CA GLY A 48 3.23 7.94 -11.21
C GLY A 48 3.06 9.45 -11.02
N ALA A 49 3.97 10.26 -11.53
CA ALA A 49 3.86 11.72 -11.47
C ALA A 49 2.65 12.25 -12.25
N LEU A 50 2.38 11.71 -13.44
CA LEU A 50 1.17 12.06 -14.21
C LEU A 50 -0.10 11.69 -13.43
N CYS A 51 -0.15 10.49 -12.84
CA CYS A 51 -1.26 10.06 -11.99
C CYS A 51 -1.42 10.97 -10.75
N GLY A 52 -0.32 11.31 -10.07
CA GLY A 52 -0.28 12.27 -8.98
C GLY A 52 -0.83 13.63 -9.41
N LEU A 53 -0.44 14.14 -10.57
CA LEU A 53 -0.94 15.41 -11.08
C LEU A 53 -2.46 15.36 -11.33
N VAL A 54 -2.96 14.30 -11.98
CA VAL A 54 -4.40 14.08 -12.23
C VAL A 54 -5.19 14.03 -10.93
N THR A 55 -4.69 13.34 -9.91
CA THR A 55 -5.36 13.24 -8.59
C THR A 55 -5.38 14.57 -7.83
N THR A 56 -4.39 15.45 -8.04
CA THR A 56 -4.44 16.81 -7.48
C THR A 56 -5.39 17.75 -8.20
N LEU A 57 -5.57 17.56 -9.52
CA LEU A 57 -6.54 18.32 -10.31
C LEU A 57 -7.97 17.92 -9.95
N LEU A 58 -8.22 16.63 -9.83
CA LEU A 58 -9.55 16.07 -9.58
C LEU A 58 -9.70 15.69 -8.11
N ARG A 59 -10.22 16.62 -7.30
CA ARG A 59 -10.41 16.43 -5.85
C ARG A 59 -11.17 15.16 -5.49
N SER A 60 -12.19 14.79 -6.26
CA SER A 60 -12.97 13.57 -6.05
C SER A 60 -12.16 12.30 -6.30
N VAL A 61 -11.31 12.32 -7.34
CA VAL A 61 -10.44 11.20 -7.69
C VAL A 61 -9.32 11.08 -6.66
N GLY A 62 -8.72 12.18 -6.22
CA GLY A 62 -7.71 12.17 -5.17
C GLY A 62 -8.23 11.59 -3.85
N LEU A 63 -9.43 11.98 -3.41
CA LEU A 63 -10.06 11.41 -2.22
C LEU A 63 -10.32 9.90 -2.36
N PHE A 64 -10.84 9.47 -3.51
CA PHE A 64 -11.06 8.06 -3.80
C PHE A 64 -9.76 7.25 -3.76
N VAL A 65 -8.71 7.75 -4.42
CA VAL A 65 -7.37 7.14 -4.48
C VAL A 65 -6.74 7.06 -3.09
N THR A 66 -6.85 8.11 -2.27
CA THR A 66 -6.35 8.08 -0.88
C THR A 66 -7.07 7.03 -0.03
N GLY A 67 -8.40 6.92 -0.14
CA GLY A 67 -9.18 5.93 0.60
C GLY A 67 -8.90 4.51 0.13
N LEU A 68 -8.69 4.32 -1.17
CA LEU A 68 -8.32 3.03 -1.75
C LEU A 68 -6.93 2.59 -1.29
N LEU A 69 -5.94 3.48 -1.29
CA LEU A 69 -4.60 3.22 -0.76
C LEU A 69 -4.65 2.82 0.72
N LEU A 70 -5.41 3.57 1.52
CA LEU A 70 -5.55 3.29 2.94
C LEU A 70 -6.19 1.92 3.19
N GLY A 71 -7.29 1.61 2.51
CA GLY A 71 -7.96 0.33 2.68
C GLY A 71 -7.11 -0.84 2.17
N LEU A 72 -6.25 -0.64 1.16
CA LEU A 72 -5.28 -1.64 0.71
C LEU A 72 -4.20 -1.90 1.77
N LEU A 73 -3.67 -0.85 2.39
CA LEU A 73 -2.72 -0.97 3.51
C LEU A 73 -3.35 -1.67 4.72
N LEU A 74 -4.60 -1.35 5.03
CA LEU A 74 -5.33 -2.01 6.11
C LEU A 74 -5.58 -3.49 5.81
N ALA A 75 -6.00 -3.80 4.58
CA ALA A 75 -6.27 -5.17 4.14
C ALA A 75 -5.03 -6.03 4.16
N THR A 76 -3.89 -5.50 3.70
CA THR A 76 -2.61 -6.21 3.73
C THR A 76 -2.14 -6.45 5.16
N ALA A 77 -2.32 -5.49 6.08
CA ALA A 77 -2.05 -5.69 7.49
C ALA A 77 -2.94 -6.79 8.12
N VAL A 78 -4.25 -6.79 7.82
CA VAL A 78 -5.17 -7.83 8.29
C VAL A 78 -4.82 -9.20 7.70
N LEU A 79 -4.47 -9.25 6.42
CA LEU A 79 -4.06 -10.50 5.75
C LEU A 79 -2.77 -11.07 6.36
N ALA A 80 -1.82 -10.20 6.68
CA ALA A 80 -0.58 -10.60 7.33
C ALA A 80 -0.82 -11.04 8.79
N ALA A 81 -1.72 -10.39 9.52
CA ALA A 81 -2.09 -10.81 10.88
C ALA A 81 -2.87 -12.13 10.88
N ALA A 82 -3.66 -12.38 9.84
CA ALA A 82 -4.40 -13.61 9.63
C ALA A 82 -3.55 -14.76 9.06
N ALA A 83 -2.25 -14.52 8.77
CA ALA A 83 -1.35 -15.50 8.18
C ALA A 83 -1.31 -16.87 8.90
N PRO A 84 -1.33 -16.96 10.24
CA PRO A 84 -1.33 -18.26 10.92
C PRO A 84 -2.72 -18.90 11.07
N LEU A 85 -3.80 -18.14 10.89
CA LEU A 85 -5.16 -18.63 11.17
C LEU A 85 -5.89 -19.19 9.96
N VAL A 86 -5.55 -18.76 8.73
CA VAL A 86 -6.35 -19.07 7.53
C VAL A 86 -5.48 -19.59 6.38
N PRO A 87 -5.55 -20.89 6.03
CA PRO A 87 -4.96 -21.38 4.78
C PRO A 87 -5.74 -20.82 3.59
N LEU A 88 -5.03 -20.17 2.66
CA LEU A 88 -5.61 -19.60 1.45
C LEU A 88 -5.92 -20.72 0.45
N LEU A 89 -7.21 -21.09 0.36
CA LEU A 89 -7.66 -22.21 -0.47
C LEU A 89 -8.04 -21.80 -1.90
N SER A 90 -8.15 -20.50 -2.18
CA SER A 90 -8.58 -19.99 -3.50
C SER A 90 -8.00 -18.60 -3.79
N PRO A 91 -7.58 -18.32 -5.04
CA PRO A 91 -6.99 -17.05 -5.44
C PRO A 91 -8.00 -15.87 -5.41
N TRP A 92 -9.29 -16.16 -5.41
CA TRP A 92 -10.34 -15.12 -5.34
C TRP A 92 -10.55 -14.58 -3.92
N VAL A 93 -10.17 -15.34 -2.89
CA VAL A 93 -10.29 -14.95 -1.48
C VAL A 93 -9.38 -13.77 -1.13
N PRO A 94 -8.06 -13.78 -1.43
CA PRO A 94 -7.20 -12.62 -1.16
C PRO A 94 -7.62 -11.41 -1.99
N VAL A 95 -8.04 -11.60 -3.25
CA VAL A 95 -8.56 -10.51 -4.09
C VAL A 95 -9.79 -9.85 -3.46
N GLY A 96 -10.75 -10.64 -2.96
CA GLY A 96 -11.93 -10.12 -2.25
C GLY A 96 -11.58 -9.44 -0.92
N VAL A 97 -10.65 -10.00 -0.16
CA VAL A 97 -10.17 -9.44 1.11
C VAL A 97 -9.37 -8.15 0.90
N LEU A 98 -8.68 -7.97 -0.23
CA LEU A 98 -8.05 -6.68 -0.55
C LEU A 98 -9.06 -5.67 -1.11
N LEU A 99 -9.90 -6.07 -2.07
CA LEU A 99 -10.83 -5.14 -2.75
C LEU A 99 -11.97 -4.66 -1.85
N GLY A 100 -12.52 -5.52 -1.00
CA GLY A 100 -13.63 -5.18 -0.11
C GLY A 100 -13.33 -3.99 0.81
N PRO A 101 -12.36 -4.09 1.74
CA PRO A 101 -11.98 -2.98 2.62
C PRO A 101 -11.41 -1.78 1.85
N ALA A 102 -10.72 -1.98 0.72
CA ALA A 102 -10.25 -0.89 -0.13
C ALA A 102 -11.43 -0.06 -0.68
N LEU A 103 -12.46 -0.72 -1.22
CA LEU A 103 -13.64 -0.04 -1.75
C LEU A 103 -14.48 0.60 -0.64
N LEU A 104 -14.65 -0.08 0.49
CA LEU A 104 -15.33 0.47 1.67
C LEU A 104 -14.64 1.74 2.17
N CYS A 105 -13.31 1.71 2.33
CA CYS A 105 -12.54 2.89 2.72
C CYS A 105 -12.62 4.01 1.67
N ALA A 106 -12.63 3.67 0.38
CA ALA A 106 -12.77 4.65 -0.70
C ALA A 106 -14.14 5.35 -0.66
N LEU A 107 -15.24 4.60 -0.46
CA LEU A 107 -16.59 5.17 -0.30
C LEU A 107 -16.71 6.01 0.97
N LEU A 108 -16.09 5.55 2.06
CA LEU A 108 -16.05 6.30 3.31
C LEU A 108 -15.24 7.60 3.15
N ALA A 109 -14.20 7.62 2.30
CA ALA A 109 -13.40 8.82 2.00
C ALA A 109 -14.22 9.87 1.24
N LEU A 110 -15.16 9.43 0.40
CA LEU A 110 -16.14 10.29 -0.26
C LEU A 110 -17.14 10.88 0.74
N ARG A 111 -17.57 10.09 1.74
CA ARG A 111 -18.56 10.55 2.73
C ARG A 111 -17.93 11.50 3.75
N TRP A 112 -16.79 11.14 4.33
CA TRP A 112 -16.15 11.85 5.46
C TRP A 112 -14.69 12.26 5.14
N PRO A 113 -14.49 13.19 4.19
CA PRO A 113 -13.15 13.52 3.68
C PRO A 113 -12.19 14.09 4.73
N LYS A 114 -12.71 14.73 5.78
CA LYS A 114 -11.89 15.32 6.85
C LYS A 114 -11.29 14.25 7.76
N ALA A 115 -12.11 13.34 8.27
CA ALA A 115 -11.64 12.28 9.17
C ALA A 115 -10.75 11.26 8.45
N LEU A 116 -11.03 10.98 7.17
CA LEU A 116 -10.24 10.01 6.43
C LEU A 116 -8.92 10.56 5.92
N THR A 117 -8.80 11.87 5.67
CA THR A 117 -7.49 12.44 5.31
C THR A 117 -6.54 12.54 6.49
N THR A 118 -7.02 12.75 7.71
CA THR A 118 -6.18 12.66 8.91
C THR A 118 -5.75 11.21 9.18
N LEU A 119 -6.68 10.25 9.06
CA LEU A 119 -6.35 8.83 9.16
C LEU A 119 -5.34 8.40 8.09
N ALA A 120 -5.52 8.87 6.84
CA ALA A 120 -4.62 8.58 5.74
C ALA A 120 -3.20 9.11 5.96
N THR A 121 -3.04 10.32 6.50
CA THR A 121 -1.71 10.84 6.80
C THR A 121 -1.01 10.07 7.92
N ALA A 122 -1.76 9.67 8.96
CA ALA A 122 -1.23 8.88 10.06
C ALA A 122 -0.76 7.50 9.56
N VAL A 123 -1.62 6.80 8.82
CA VAL A 123 -1.34 5.45 8.31
C VAL A 123 -0.23 5.48 7.25
N LEU A 124 -0.20 6.48 6.36
CA LEU A 124 0.90 6.62 5.39
C LEU A 124 2.23 6.93 6.09
N GLY A 125 2.23 7.78 7.12
CA GLY A 125 3.42 8.04 7.92
C GLY A 125 3.93 6.77 8.61
N ALA A 126 3.03 6.02 9.25
CA ALA A 126 3.35 4.73 9.87
C ALA A 126 3.88 3.74 8.84
N ALA A 127 3.26 3.67 7.65
CA ALA A 127 3.69 2.81 6.56
C ALA A 127 5.13 3.09 6.13
N VAL A 128 5.48 4.37 5.94
CA VAL A 128 6.84 4.77 5.56
C VAL A 128 7.85 4.38 6.64
N VAL A 129 7.52 4.61 7.92
CA VAL A 129 8.41 4.21 9.03
C VAL A 129 8.60 2.71 9.07
N VAL A 130 7.52 1.92 8.92
CA VAL A 130 7.63 0.46 8.91
C VAL A 130 8.44 -0.02 7.72
N VAL A 131 8.24 0.53 6.51
CA VAL A 131 9.06 0.20 5.34
C VAL A 131 10.53 0.55 5.56
N CYS A 132 10.84 1.69 6.19
CA CYS A 132 12.21 2.03 6.54
C CYS A 132 12.82 1.02 7.51
N VAL A 133 12.09 0.65 8.57
CA VAL A 133 12.55 -0.36 9.54
C VAL A 133 12.73 -1.72 8.87
N ASP A 134 11.78 -2.15 8.03
CA ASP A 134 11.83 -3.40 7.28
C ASP A 134 13.02 -3.46 6.30
N TYR A 135 13.33 -2.33 5.63
CA TYR A 135 14.52 -2.22 4.78
C TYR A 135 15.82 -2.39 5.57
N PHE A 136 15.94 -1.76 6.74
CA PHE A 136 17.14 -1.84 7.56
C PHE A 136 17.33 -3.21 8.22
N VAL A 137 16.24 -3.92 8.53
CA VAL A 137 16.27 -5.18 9.28
C VAL A 137 16.29 -6.40 8.35
N GLU A 138 15.49 -6.41 7.29
CA GLU A 138 15.17 -7.62 6.51
C GLU A 138 15.18 -7.44 4.98
N VAL A 139 15.61 -6.28 4.45
CA VAL A 139 15.76 -6.05 2.98
C VAL A 139 14.47 -6.38 2.20
N PHE A 140 13.31 -5.90 2.67
CA PHE A 140 11.99 -6.08 2.05
C PHE A 140 11.38 -7.50 2.11
N ALA A 141 11.79 -8.36 3.04
CA ALA A 141 11.22 -9.70 3.22
C ALA A 141 9.68 -9.69 3.38
N LEU A 142 9.11 -8.67 4.03
CA LEU A 142 7.66 -8.54 4.21
C LEU A 142 6.90 -8.34 2.89
N VAL A 143 7.47 -7.55 1.97
CA VAL A 143 6.89 -7.30 0.65
C VAL A 143 6.97 -8.55 -0.22
N LEU A 144 8.09 -9.28 -0.14
CA LEU A 144 8.25 -10.58 -0.81
C LEU A 144 7.25 -11.59 -0.28
N HIS A 145 7.08 -11.70 1.03
CA HIS A 145 6.13 -12.60 1.67
C HIS A 145 4.68 -12.31 1.26
N ILE A 146 4.25 -11.04 1.24
CA ILE A 146 2.92 -10.65 0.74
C ILE A 146 2.78 -11.01 -0.74
N SER A 147 3.84 -10.82 -1.53
CA SER A 147 3.83 -11.12 -2.98
C SER A 147 3.76 -12.63 -3.27
N GLU A 148 4.45 -13.46 -2.50
CA GLU A 148 4.44 -14.92 -2.58
C GLU A 148 3.11 -15.49 -2.10
N ARG A 149 2.55 -14.93 -1.02
CA ARG A 149 1.17 -15.21 -0.59
C ARG A 149 0.15 -14.89 -1.67
N LEU A 150 0.30 -13.76 -2.37
CA LEU A 150 -0.57 -13.41 -3.50
C LEU A 150 -0.37 -14.34 -4.71
N ARG A 151 0.83 -14.92 -4.86
CA ARG A 151 1.15 -15.91 -5.90
C ARG A 151 0.73 -17.34 -5.54
N MET A 152 0.21 -17.56 -4.34
CA MET A 152 -0.12 -18.90 -3.80
C MET A 152 1.09 -19.85 -3.82
N GLU A 153 2.31 -19.31 -3.67
CA GLU A 153 3.51 -20.13 -3.45
C GLU A 153 3.62 -20.49 -1.96
N ALA A 154 4.16 -21.68 -1.68
CA ALA A 154 4.28 -22.21 -0.32
C ALA A 154 5.20 -21.30 0.49
N VAL A 155 4.60 -20.63 1.48
CA VAL A 155 5.27 -19.70 2.37
C VAL A 155 6.18 -20.45 3.34
N GLU A 156 7.46 -20.07 3.38
CA GLU A 156 8.36 -20.41 4.49
C GLU A 156 7.90 -19.72 5.78
N GLU A 157 8.07 -20.40 6.92
CA GLU A 157 7.58 -19.95 8.21
C GLU A 157 8.12 -18.56 8.58
N LEU A 158 7.19 -17.68 8.97
CA LEU A 158 7.50 -16.29 9.31
C LEU A 158 8.39 -16.24 10.57
N CYS A 159 9.57 -15.61 10.47
CA CYS A 159 10.44 -15.39 11.62
C CYS A 159 9.78 -14.47 12.67
N TRP A 160 10.15 -14.63 13.96
CA TRP A 160 9.67 -13.82 15.09
C TRP A 160 9.80 -12.30 14.87
N HIS A 161 10.83 -11.86 14.15
CA HIS A 161 11.05 -10.43 13.84
C HIS A 161 9.96 -9.82 12.96
N SER A 162 9.45 -10.57 11.99
CA SER A 162 8.40 -10.12 11.08
C SER A 162 7.07 -9.90 11.83
N TRP A 163 6.79 -10.70 12.87
CA TRP A 163 5.65 -10.50 13.78
C TRP A 163 5.75 -9.19 14.56
N VAL A 164 6.94 -8.83 15.02
CA VAL A 164 7.18 -7.57 15.73
C VAL A 164 6.98 -6.38 14.79
N VAL A 165 7.51 -6.45 13.56
CA VAL A 165 7.32 -5.41 12.53
C VAL A 165 5.83 -5.25 12.19
N LEU A 166 5.08 -6.36 12.11
CA LEU A 166 3.65 -6.36 11.87
C LEU A 166 2.85 -5.70 13.00
N GLY A 167 3.24 -5.93 14.25
CA GLY A 167 2.61 -5.35 15.44
C GLY A 167 2.94 -3.87 15.64
N VAL A 168 4.10 -3.42 15.16
CA VAL A 168 4.52 -2.01 15.25
C VAL A 168 3.68 -1.10 14.34
N TRP A 169 3.23 -1.60 13.19
CA TRP A 169 2.40 -0.86 12.24
C TRP A 169 1.07 -0.30 12.82
N PRO A 170 0.18 -1.13 13.42
CA PRO A 170 -1.09 -0.65 13.96
C PRO A 170 -0.87 0.26 15.18
N VAL A 171 0.16 0.02 15.99
CA VAL A 171 0.51 0.85 17.15
C VAL A 171 0.95 2.25 16.69
N LEU A 172 1.81 2.33 15.67
CA LEU A 172 2.23 3.61 15.10
C LEU A 172 1.06 4.34 14.43
N SER A 173 0.15 3.62 13.77
CA SER A 173 -1.05 4.20 13.17
C SER A 173 -1.99 4.78 14.25
N LEU A 174 -2.20 4.05 15.35
CA LEU A 174 -2.97 4.51 16.51
C LEU A 174 -2.33 5.75 17.16
N LEU A 175 -1.00 5.74 17.33
CA LEU A 175 -0.27 6.88 17.88
C LEU A 175 -0.37 8.11 16.97
N GLY A 176 -0.28 7.92 15.66
CA GLY A 176 -0.44 8.99 14.67
C GLY A 176 -1.84 9.61 14.67
N VAL A 177 -2.88 8.81 14.91
CA VAL A 177 -4.25 9.31 15.06
C VAL A 177 -4.45 10.05 16.38
N LEU A 178 -3.84 9.58 17.47
CA LEU A 178 -3.91 10.22 18.79
C LEU A 178 -3.16 11.57 18.86
N LEU A 179 -2.10 11.72 18.06
CA LEU A 179 -1.27 12.93 18.02
C LEU A 179 -1.79 14.03 17.08
N GLN A 180 -2.75 13.72 16.18
CA GLN A 180 -3.33 14.67 15.20
C GLN A 180 -4.62 15.34 15.69
#